data_AF-A0A2V9P520-F1
#
_entry.id   AF-A0A2V9P520-F1
#
_cell.length_a   1.000
_cell.length_b   1.000
_cell.length_c   1.000
_cell.angle_alpha   90.00
_cell.angle_beta   90.00
_cell.angle_gamma   90.00
#
_symmetry.space_group_name_H-M   'P 1'
#
loop_
_entity.id
_entity.type
_entity.pdbx_description
1 polymer ?
#
loop_
_entity_poly.entity_id
_entity_poly.type
_entity_poly.pdbx_seq_one_letter_code
_entity_poly.pdbx_strand_id
1 'polypeptide(L)'
;MRPRHGVITLYGYGSQVRVERGHLLIEDGIGIERTRFRLPRVGHKLRRLVVLGSDGMVSLAALRWLADQKAAFVMLERDGKVLVGTGPVHSSDARLRRAQALALTNGMALKISRELIAAKLEGQALVSNDGLHKPEDADAISQFRQRLSVADTTERVRLIESQAARVYWNAWSDSPVMYPREDLKRVPEHWKVFGQRISVLTGSPRLATNPPNAILNYCYAVLESESRLALAALGLDPSIGMLHNDLAARDSLACDLMEVVRPKVDAWLLNWLQRELFARSWFFETREGNCRLMGPFAAKLSETALTWRKFIAPWAEYIARELWTTTRKRTPSQELPPTRLTQQSKREAKGSTYSVSAKRLPRPERVCVDCGTHVNPGHDRCKLCASALSTSALVEGARRGRIIAHSAKARRSRMATKRRHDAARQEWIRAGQSSISEEVFRTEIQPRLMGLTVRAIKSALQVSVVYASHIRRGKRVPHERHWRALGRIVGIFGFDADARSGSQRHQEP
;
A
#
# COMPACT_ATOMS: atom_id res chain seq x y z
N MET A 1 -23.15 2.64 4.86
CA MET A 1 -21.92 1.95 4.37
C MET A 1 -21.78 0.58 5.03
N ARG A 2 -21.12 -0.40 4.39
CA ARG A 2 -20.81 -1.72 5.00
C ARG A 2 -19.31 -1.78 5.33
N PRO A 3 -18.89 -2.35 6.47
CA PRO A 3 -17.48 -2.50 6.78
C PRO A 3 -16.81 -3.47 5.80
N ARG A 4 -15.89 -2.96 4.97
CA ARG A 4 -15.19 -3.77 3.95
C ARG A 4 -14.29 -4.84 4.57
N HIS A 5 -13.64 -4.51 5.68
CA HIS A 5 -12.66 -5.36 6.36
C HIS A 5 -13.23 -6.06 7.62
N GLY A 6 -14.51 -5.86 7.93
CA GLY A 6 -15.12 -6.35 9.17
C GLY A 6 -14.65 -5.60 10.44
N VAL A 7 -13.86 -4.54 10.27
CA VAL A 7 -13.42 -3.62 11.32
C VAL A 7 -14.05 -2.25 11.04
N ILE A 8 -14.58 -1.60 12.07
CA ILE A 8 -14.94 -0.18 12.06
C ILE A 8 -14.15 0.47 13.18
N THR A 9 -13.52 1.59 12.89
CA THR A 9 -12.78 2.38 13.87
C THR A 9 -13.40 3.76 13.98
N LEU A 10 -13.71 4.17 15.21
CA LEU A 10 -14.17 5.50 15.54
C LEU A 10 -13.05 6.35 16.08
N TYR A 11 -13.07 7.63 15.72
CA TYR A 11 -12.13 8.63 16.21
C TYR A 11 -12.78 10.02 16.24
N GLY A 12 -12.12 10.95 16.94
CA GLY A 12 -12.61 12.32 17.12
C GLY A 12 -13.40 12.51 18.41
N TYR A 13 -13.70 13.78 18.73
CA TYR A 13 -14.38 14.18 19.97
C TYR A 13 -15.90 13.94 19.85
N GLY A 14 -16.52 13.30 20.83
CA GLY A 14 -17.96 13.05 20.86
C GLY A 14 -18.42 11.90 19.95
N SER A 15 -17.58 10.87 19.77
CA SER A 15 -17.97 9.66 19.01
C SER A 15 -19.18 8.98 19.63
N GLN A 16 -20.11 8.44 18.82
CA GLN A 16 -21.36 7.84 19.36
C GLN A 16 -21.61 6.43 18.83
N VAL A 17 -21.99 5.52 19.73
CA VAL A 17 -22.45 4.17 19.41
C VAL A 17 -23.75 3.86 20.14
N ARG A 18 -24.84 3.73 19.39
CA ARG A 18 -26.19 3.53 19.93
C ARG A 18 -27.03 2.56 19.13
N VAL A 19 -28.14 2.09 19.70
CA VAL A 19 -29.10 1.25 18.98
C VAL A 19 -30.39 2.05 18.76
N GLU A 20 -30.86 2.07 17.52
CA GLU A 20 -32.14 2.69 17.15
C GLU A 20 -32.91 1.73 16.26
N ARG A 21 -34.16 1.41 16.64
CA ARG A 21 -35.04 0.48 15.90
C ARG A 21 -34.31 -0.83 15.52
N GLY A 22 -33.59 -1.43 16.47
CA GLY A 22 -32.85 -2.69 16.29
C GLY A 22 -31.56 -2.62 15.46
N HIS A 23 -31.21 -1.45 14.92
CA HIS A 23 -29.98 -1.23 14.15
C HIS A 23 -28.90 -0.63 15.04
N LEU A 24 -27.64 -1.02 14.81
CA LEU A 24 -26.50 -0.37 15.44
C LEU A 24 -26.13 0.89 14.64
N LEU A 25 -26.20 2.04 15.28
CA LEU A 25 -25.72 3.31 14.75
C LEU A 25 -24.35 3.61 15.32
N ILE A 26 -23.45 3.99 14.43
CA ILE A 26 -22.06 4.29 14.74
C ILE A 26 -21.72 5.60 14.04
N GLU A 27 -21.25 6.58 14.80
CA GLU A 27 -20.95 7.93 14.33
C GLU A 27 -19.58 8.34 14.83
N ASP A 28 -18.72 8.80 13.90
CA ASP A 28 -17.45 9.42 14.26
C ASP A 28 -17.68 10.71 15.06
N GLY A 29 -16.69 11.02 15.89
CA GLY A 29 -16.62 12.30 16.56
C GLY A 29 -16.45 13.47 15.60
N ILE A 30 -16.28 14.66 16.16
CA ILE A 30 -15.91 15.86 15.43
C ILE A 30 -14.50 15.66 14.87
N GLY A 31 -14.39 15.81 13.55
CA GLY A 31 -13.17 15.60 12.77
C GLY A 31 -13.35 16.05 11.33
N ILE A 32 -12.26 16.01 10.55
CA ILE A 32 -12.23 16.43 9.14
C ILE A 32 -13.12 15.53 8.29
N GLU A 33 -13.09 14.22 8.58
CA GLU A 33 -13.94 13.22 7.95
C GLU A 33 -14.86 12.64 9.01
N ARG A 34 -16.17 12.71 8.76
CA ARG A 34 -17.18 12.13 9.67
C ARG A 34 -17.92 11.04 8.93
N THR A 35 -17.80 9.81 9.42
CA THR A 35 -18.55 8.69 8.87
C THR A 35 -19.69 8.28 9.80
N ARG A 36 -20.79 7.85 9.17
CA ARG A 36 -21.97 7.33 9.85
C ARG A 36 -22.33 5.97 9.29
N PHE A 37 -22.47 4.99 10.18
CA PHE A 37 -22.91 3.65 9.86
C PHE A 37 -24.25 3.37 10.55
N ARG A 38 -25.14 2.73 9.80
CA ARG A 38 -26.35 2.11 10.33
C ARG A 38 -26.33 0.66 9.91
N LEU A 39 -26.11 -0.24 10.87
CA LEU A 39 -25.89 -1.66 10.62
C LEU A 39 -27.12 -2.47 11.04
N PRO A 40 -27.76 -3.21 10.13
CA PRO A 40 -28.75 -4.21 10.49
C PRO A 40 -28.08 -5.42 11.15
N ARG A 41 -28.85 -6.24 11.86
CA ARG A 41 -28.34 -7.49 12.47
C ARG A 41 -27.88 -8.54 11.45
N VAL A 42 -28.38 -8.51 10.22
CA VAL A 42 -28.02 -9.49 9.18
C VAL A 42 -27.15 -8.86 8.10
N GLY A 43 -26.09 -9.56 7.68
CA GLY A 43 -25.28 -9.17 6.52
C GLY A 43 -24.34 -7.98 6.73
N HIS A 44 -24.24 -7.43 7.95
CA HIS A 44 -23.39 -6.27 8.26
C HIS A 44 -21.87 -6.60 8.31
N LYS A 45 -21.49 -7.87 8.51
CA LYS A 45 -20.08 -8.35 8.51
C LYS A 45 -19.14 -7.75 9.57
N LEU A 46 -19.65 -6.97 10.52
CA LEU A 46 -18.84 -6.41 11.61
C LEU A 46 -18.30 -7.54 12.50
N ARG A 47 -17.01 -7.45 12.81
CA ARG A 47 -16.29 -8.34 13.73
C ARG A 47 -15.56 -7.56 14.82
N ARG A 48 -15.14 -6.33 14.53
CA ARG A 48 -14.45 -5.44 15.47
C ARG A 48 -15.02 -4.03 15.38
N LEU A 49 -15.38 -3.48 16.53
CA LEU A 49 -15.55 -2.05 16.71
C LEU A 49 -14.38 -1.55 17.55
N VAL A 50 -13.54 -0.69 16.97
CA VAL A 50 -12.42 -0.05 17.64
C VAL A 50 -12.81 1.40 17.92
N VAL A 51 -12.58 1.89 19.13
CA VAL A 51 -12.80 3.29 19.50
C VAL A 51 -11.46 3.88 19.92
N LEU A 52 -11.08 5.00 19.30
CA LEU A 52 -9.83 5.70 19.56
C LEU A 52 -10.04 6.93 20.44
N GLY A 53 -9.35 6.94 21.58
CA GLY A 53 -9.43 8.02 22.57
C GLY A 53 -10.47 7.78 23.65
N SER A 54 -10.58 8.75 24.55
CA SER A 54 -11.31 8.65 25.82
C SER A 54 -12.66 9.36 25.84
N ASP A 55 -13.08 9.96 24.72
CA ASP A 55 -14.29 10.80 24.66
C ASP A 55 -15.35 10.24 23.68
N GLY A 56 -16.62 10.39 24.05
CA GLY A 56 -17.77 9.86 23.33
C GLY A 56 -18.75 9.09 24.21
N MET A 57 -19.74 8.45 23.58
CA MET A 57 -20.74 7.63 24.25
C MET A 57 -20.94 6.27 23.57
N VAL A 58 -21.03 5.23 24.39
CA VAL A 58 -21.43 3.89 23.96
C VAL A 58 -22.59 3.44 24.84
N SER A 59 -23.78 3.29 24.26
CA SER A 59 -24.96 2.84 25.01
C SER A 59 -24.83 1.37 25.43
N LEU A 60 -25.43 0.99 26.55
CA LEU A 60 -25.52 -0.42 26.98
C LEU A 60 -26.21 -1.29 25.91
N ALA A 61 -27.22 -0.75 25.23
CA ALA A 61 -27.89 -1.41 24.12
C ALA A 61 -26.93 -1.74 22.97
N ALA A 62 -25.96 -0.86 22.68
CA ALA A 62 -24.93 -1.12 21.68
C ALA A 62 -23.96 -2.22 22.11
N LEU A 63 -23.51 -2.23 23.37
CA LEU A 63 -22.66 -3.31 23.89
C LEU A 63 -23.38 -4.67 23.82
N ARG A 64 -24.65 -4.72 24.23
CA ARG A 64 -25.49 -5.92 24.07
C ARG A 64 -25.62 -6.34 22.61
N TRP A 65 -25.88 -5.40 21.71
CA TRP A 65 -25.99 -5.69 20.28
C TRP A 65 -24.70 -6.30 19.73
N LEU A 66 -23.53 -5.76 20.09
CA LEU A 66 -22.22 -6.30 19.68
C LEU A 66 -22.01 -7.72 20.22
N ALA A 67 -22.36 -7.96 21.49
CA ALA A 67 -22.30 -9.28 22.10
C ALA A 67 -23.18 -10.31 21.37
N ASP A 68 -24.45 -9.96 21.09
CA ASP A 68 -25.38 -10.80 20.32
C ASP A 68 -24.81 -11.17 18.93
N GLN A 69 -24.14 -10.22 18.27
CA GLN A 69 -23.56 -10.41 16.93
C GLN A 69 -22.15 -11.04 16.97
N LYS A 70 -21.65 -11.40 18.15
CA LYS A 70 -20.29 -11.91 18.38
C LYS A 70 -19.20 -10.97 17.81
N ALA A 71 -19.46 -9.67 17.82
CA ALA A 71 -18.50 -8.63 17.48
C ALA A 71 -17.78 -8.16 18.75
N ALA A 72 -16.47 -7.96 18.67
CA ALA A 72 -15.70 -7.45 19.81
C ALA A 72 -15.64 -5.93 19.78
N PHE A 73 -15.67 -5.33 20.97
CA PHE A 73 -15.42 -3.93 21.23
C PHE A 73 -14.02 -3.77 21.82
N VAL A 74 -13.22 -2.90 21.22
CA VAL A 74 -11.88 -2.54 21.68
C VAL A 74 -11.79 -1.03 21.78
N MET A 75 -11.30 -0.53 22.91
CA MET A 75 -11.00 0.87 23.11
C MET A 75 -9.50 1.02 23.25
N LEU A 76 -8.91 1.84 22.38
CA LEU A 76 -7.48 2.12 22.36
C LEU A 76 -7.26 3.60 22.66
N GLU A 77 -6.26 3.88 23.49
CA GLU A 77 -5.75 5.23 23.66
C GLU A 77 -4.88 5.62 22.45
N ARG A 78 -4.69 6.92 22.21
CA ARG A 78 -3.89 7.40 21.08
C ARG A 78 -2.42 7.01 21.14
N ASP A 79 -1.94 6.59 22.31
CA ASP A 79 -0.58 6.10 22.52
C ASP A 79 -0.40 4.61 22.21
N GLY A 80 -1.47 3.91 21.82
CA GLY A 80 -1.45 2.47 21.61
C GLY A 80 -1.65 1.68 22.90
N LYS A 81 -2.16 2.26 23.99
CA LYS A 81 -2.59 1.50 25.14
C LYS A 81 -3.97 0.89 24.92
N VAL A 82 -4.15 -0.39 25.23
CA VAL A 82 -5.47 -1.03 25.27
C VAL A 82 -6.17 -0.62 26.58
N LEU A 83 -7.30 0.08 26.49
CA LEU A 83 -8.09 0.50 27.66
C LEU A 83 -9.18 -0.53 27.98
N VAL A 84 -9.89 -0.98 26.96
CA VAL A 84 -10.98 -1.96 27.09
C VAL A 84 -10.88 -2.95 25.94
N GLY A 85 -11.02 -4.23 26.23
CA GLY A 85 -11.16 -5.29 25.24
C GLY A 85 -12.22 -6.27 25.69
N THR A 86 -13.39 -6.24 25.05
CA THR A 86 -14.49 -7.17 25.32
C THR A 86 -15.01 -7.78 24.03
N GLY A 87 -15.40 -9.05 24.07
CA GLY A 87 -15.87 -9.77 22.89
C GLY A 87 -16.44 -11.12 23.28
N PRO A 88 -16.59 -12.05 22.33
CA PRO A 88 -17.07 -13.39 22.63
C PRO A 88 -16.14 -14.09 23.63
N VAL A 89 -16.61 -14.24 24.87
CA VAL A 89 -15.94 -15.02 25.92
C VAL A 89 -16.64 -16.37 26.00
N HIS A 90 -15.87 -17.44 26.17
CA HIS A 90 -16.45 -18.76 26.40
C HIS A 90 -16.55 -19.05 27.90
N SER A 91 -17.45 -19.97 28.29
CA SER A 91 -17.48 -20.49 29.65
C SER A 91 -16.10 -21.02 30.02
N SER A 92 -15.57 -20.54 31.14
CA SER A 92 -14.31 -21.00 31.69
C SER A 92 -14.43 -22.45 32.14
N ASP A 93 -13.61 -23.34 31.59
CA ASP A 93 -13.40 -24.65 32.20
C ASP A 93 -12.45 -24.49 33.39
N ALA A 94 -12.94 -24.79 34.59
CA ALA A 94 -12.17 -24.65 35.82
C ALA A 94 -10.89 -25.50 35.83
N ARG A 95 -10.85 -26.61 35.08
CA ARG A 95 -9.65 -27.45 34.97
C ARG A 95 -8.57 -26.76 34.16
N LEU A 96 -8.95 -26.14 33.04
CA LEU A 96 -8.02 -25.37 32.21
C LEU A 96 -7.46 -24.18 32.97
N ARG A 97 -8.30 -23.44 33.73
CA ARG A 97 -7.81 -22.33 34.56
C ARG A 97 -6.88 -22.78 35.69
N ARG A 98 -7.18 -23.91 36.35
CA ARG A 98 -6.26 -24.48 37.34
C ARG A 98 -4.94 -24.91 36.72
N ALA A 99 -4.98 -25.56 35.55
CA ALA A 99 -3.78 -25.92 34.80
C ALA A 99 -2.94 -24.68 34.44
N GLN A 100 -3.59 -23.59 34.02
CA GLN A 100 -2.95 -22.32 33.76
C GLN A 100 -2.26 -21.75 35.00
N ALA A 101 -2.98 -21.68 36.13
CA ALA A 101 -2.44 -21.16 37.39
C ALA A 101 -1.24 -21.98 37.92
N LEU A 102 -1.24 -23.29 37.68
CA LEU A 102 -0.17 -24.20 38.13
C LEU A 102 1.00 -24.30 37.14
N ALA A 103 0.92 -23.66 35.96
CA ALA A 103 1.89 -23.81 34.88
C ALA A 103 3.32 -23.40 35.28
N LEU A 104 3.45 -22.38 36.14
CA LEU A 104 4.75 -21.92 36.66
C LEU A 104 5.41 -22.97 37.57
N THR A 105 4.60 -23.72 38.33
CA THR A 105 5.11 -24.71 39.31
C THR A 105 5.42 -26.08 38.72
N ASN A 106 4.83 -26.43 37.58
CA ASN A 106 4.97 -27.76 36.98
C ASN A 106 5.87 -27.79 35.74
N GLY A 107 6.57 -26.68 35.44
CA GLY A 107 7.47 -26.54 34.29
C GLY A 107 6.78 -26.27 32.94
N MET A 108 5.44 -26.29 32.88
CA MET A 108 4.71 -26.05 31.64
C MET A 108 4.89 -24.62 31.13
N ALA A 109 4.93 -23.64 32.04
CA ALA A 109 5.18 -22.24 31.67
C ALA A 109 6.56 -22.07 31.01
N LEU A 110 7.59 -22.77 31.49
CA LEU A 110 8.91 -22.74 30.88
C LEU A 110 8.90 -23.35 29.47
N LYS A 111 8.25 -24.51 29.30
CA LYS A 111 8.10 -25.17 28.01
C LYS A 111 7.43 -24.23 26.99
N ILE A 112 6.28 -23.66 27.35
CA ILE A 112 5.53 -22.73 26.51
C ILE A 112 6.39 -21.50 26.20
N SER A 113 7.04 -20.91 27.21
CA SER A 113 7.89 -19.72 27.04
C SER A 113 9.03 -19.93 26.05
N ARG A 114 9.73 -21.07 26.12
CA ARG A 114 10.80 -21.41 25.16
C ARG A 114 10.26 -21.48 23.74
N GLU A 115 9.10 -22.10 23.55
CA GLU A 115 8.49 -22.25 22.22
C GLU A 115 8.06 -20.91 21.63
N LEU A 116 7.39 -20.07 22.44
CA LEU A 116 6.93 -18.74 21.99
C LEU A 116 8.13 -17.84 21.61
N ILE A 117 9.19 -17.83 22.42
CA ILE A 117 10.39 -17.04 22.12
C ILE A 117 11.19 -17.64 20.97
N ALA A 118 11.25 -18.97 20.83
CA ALA A 118 11.89 -19.59 19.67
C ALA A 118 11.22 -19.16 18.36
N ALA A 119 9.89 -19.15 18.31
CA ALA A 119 9.14 -18.67 17.16
C ALA A 119 9.33 -17.16 16.90
N LYS A 120 9.41 -16.35 17.96
CA LYS A 120 9.75 -14.92 17.84
C LYS A 120 11.12 -14.74 17.19
N LEU A 121 12.15 -15.40 17.72
CA LEU A 121 13.53 -15.25 17.24
C LEU A 121 13.70 -15.77 15.81
N GLU A 122 13.04 -16.87 15.46
CA GLU A 122 12.99 -17.36 14.08
C GLU A 122 12.38 -16.31 13.13
N GLY A 123 11.26 -15.71 13.51
CA GLY A 123 10.65 -14.62 12.74
C GLY A 123 11.56 -13.39 12.62
N GLN A 124 12.26 -13.02 13.69
CA GLN A 124 13.20 -11.88 13.69
C GLN A 124 14.42 -12.15 12.81
N ALA A 125 14.99 -13.36 12.85
CA ALA A 125 16.09 -13.76 11.97
C ALA A 125 15.69 -13.67 10.49
N LEU A 126 14.47 -14.13 10.14
CA LEU A 126 13.95 -14.00 8.78
C LEU A 126 13.80 -12.53 8.35
N VAL A 127 13.33 -11.65 9.24
CA VAL A 127 13.21 -10.21 8.93
C VAL A 127 14.59 -9.57 8.75
N SER A 128 15.57 -9.92 9.59
CA SER A 128 16.95 -9.43 9.45
C SER A 128 17.60 -9.91 8.14
N ASN A 129 17.43 -11.20 7.81
CA ASN A 129 18.01 -11.78 6.61
C ASN A 129 17.34 -11.29 5.32
N ASP A 130 16.03 -11.51 5.19
CA ASP A 130 15.32 -11.30 3.92
C ASP A 130 14.88 -9.84 3.75
N GLY A 131 14.54 -9.18 4.85
CA GLY A 131 14.00 -7.82 4.85
C GLY A 131 15.08 -6.74 4.94
N LEU A 132 16.02 -6.89 5.88
CA LEU A 132 17.09 -5.92 6.10
C LEU A 132 18.39 -6.25 5.34
N HIS A 133 18.49 -7.45 4.77
CA HIS A 133 19.70 -7.94 4.08
C HIS A 133 20.95 -7.94 4.99
N LYS A 134 20.76 -8.32 6.26
CA LYS A 134 21.82 -8.45 7.29
C LYS A 134 21.91 -9.90 7.79
N PRO A 135 22.51 -10.82 7.00
CA PRO A 135 22.63 -12.23 7.36
C PRO A 135 23.41 -12.44 8.67
N GLU A 136 24.41 -11.61 8.96
CA GLU A 136 25.21 -11.67 10.19
C GLU A 136 24.37 -11.45 11.46
N ASP A 137 23.43 -10.50 11.43
CA ASP A 137 22.49 -10.25 12.53
C ASP A 137 21.49 -11.40 12.66
N ALA A 138 21.06 -11.97 11.53
CA ALA A 138 20.16 -13.13 11.50
C ALA A 138 20.81 -14.40 12.10
N ASP A 139 22.09 -14.63 11.79
CA ASP A 139 22.88 -15.72 12.37
C ASP A 139 23.06 -15.53 13.87
N ALA A 140 23.38 -14.31 14.33
CA ALA A 140 23.48 -14.01 15.75
C ALA A 140 22.14 -14.25 16.50
N ILE A 141 21.01 -13.84 15.93
CA ILE A 141 19.67 -14.12 16.47
C ILE A 141 19.40 -15.63 16.51
N SER A 142 19.80 -16.35 15.47
CA SER A 142 19.65 -17.82 15.40
C SER A 142 20.48 -18.55 16.47
N GLN A 143 21.69 -18.05 16.78
CA GLN A 143 22.49 -18.56 17.90
C GLN A 143 21.81 -18.34 19.25
N PHE A 144 21.18 -17.18 19.48
CA PHE A 144 20.36 -16.96 20.68
C PHE A 144 19.17 -17.93 20.76
N ARG A 145 18.51 -18.21 19.63
CA ARG A 145 17.43 -19.21 19.57
C ARG A 145 17.92 -20.60 19.99
N GLN A 146 19.09 -21.05 19.52
CA GLN A 146 19.65 -22.36 19.90
C GLN A 146 19.85 -22.47 21.42
N ARG A 147 20.26 -21.38 22.08
CA ARG A 147 20.47 -21.31 23.53
C ARG A 147 19.17 -21.45 24.37
N LEU A 148 17.99 -21.33 23.76
CA LEU A 148 16.72 -21.52 24.47
C LEU A 148 16.52 -22.98 24.94
N SER A 149 17.08 -23.95 24.23
CA SER A 149 16.99 -25.37 24.56
C SER A 149 17.58 -25.69 25.94
N VAL A 150 18.66 -25.01 26.32
CA VAL A 150 19.37 -25.16 27.60
C VAL A 150 18.91 -24.17 28.68
N ALA A 151 17.95 -23.28 28.38
CA ALA A 151 17.50 -22.27 29.32
C ALA A 151 16.52 -22.84 30.36
N ASP A 152 17.01 -23.29 31.50
CA ASP A 152 16.30 -23.96 32.61
C ASP A 152 15.28 -23.10 33.39
N THR A 153 15.29 -21.78 33.19
CA THR A 153 14.40 -20.84 33.91
C THR A 153 13.78 -19.82 32.95
N THR A 154 12.60 -19.30 33.30
CA THR A 154 11.94 -18.23 32.54
C THR A 154 12.76 -16.93 32.53
N GLU A 155 13.51 -16.68 33.60
CA GLU A 155 14.50 -15.59 33.68
C GLU A 155 15.59 -15.73 32.62
N ARG A 156 16.16 -16.92 32.45
CA ARG A 156 17.16 -17.18 31.42
C ARG A 156 16.59 -16.99 30.02
N VAL A 157 15.33 -17.39 29.79
CA VAL A 157 14.63 -17.14 28.52
C VAL A 157 14.47 -15.64 28.26
N ARG A 158 14.06 -14.84 29.26
CA ARG A 158 13.96 -13.36 29.14
C ARG A 158 15.31 -12.72 28.83
N LEU A 159 16.40 -13.19 29.45
CA LEU A 159 17.73 -12.66 29.17
C LEU A 159 18.17 -12.93 27.73
N ILE A 160 17.94 -14.15 27.23
CA ILE A 160 18.23 -14.52 25.83
C ILE A 160 17.40 -13.66 24.87
N GLU A 161 16.10 -13.52 25.14
CA GLU A 161 15.20 -12.66 24.37
C GLU A 161 15.69 -11.21 24.31
N SER A 162 16.08 -10.63 25.45
CA SER A 162 16.56 -9.25 25.51
C SER A 162 17.85 -9.05 24.73
N GLN A 163 18.78 -10.02 24.78
CA GLN A 163 20.03 -9.97 24.03
C GLN A 163 19.77 -10.03 22.52
N ALA A 164 18.92 -10.94 22.08
CA ALA A 164 18.53 -11.05 20.67
C ALA A 164 17.76 -9.81 20.17
N ALA A 165 16.88 -9.24 21.01
CA ALA A 165 16.12 -8.04 20.68
C ALA A 165 17.03 -6.82 20.44
N ARG A 166 18.16 -6.70 21.17
CA ARG A 166 19.14 -5.63 20.94
C ARG A 166 19.79 -5.75 19.56
N VAL A 167 20.23 -6.95 19.18
CA VAL A 167 20.77 -7.21 17.82
C VAL A 167 19.72 -6.89 16.77
N TYR A 168 18.51 -7.42 16.95
CA TYR A 168 17.41 -7.21 16.03
C TYR A 168 17.08 -5.73 15.81
N TRP A 169 16.86 -4.94 16.87
CA TRP A 169 16.49 -3.53 16.73
C TRP A 169 17.65 -2.63 16.29
N ASN A 170 18.90 -3.02 16.56
CA ASN A 170 20.05 -2.35 15.97
C ASN A 170 20.11 -2.56 14.46
N ALA A 171 19.71 -3.73 13.95
CA ALA A 171 19.68 -4.00 12.51
C ALA A 171 18.79 -2.99 11.75
N TRP A 172 17.75 -2.45 12.40
CA TRP A 172 16.81 -1.48 11.83
C TRP A 172 17.34 -0.04 11.76
N SER A 173 18.41 0.31 12.48
CA SER A 173 18.72 1.72 12.82
C SER A 173 18.77 2.67 11.63
N ASP A 174 19.38 2.20 10.55
CA ASP A 174 19.70 3.01 9.38
C ASP A 174 18.60 2.95 8.32
N SER A 175 17.47 2.29 8.61
CA SER A 175 16.36 2.15 7.67
C SER A 175 15.76 3.53 7.37
N PRO A 176 15.78 3.98 6.10
CA PRO A 176 15.25 5.29 5.75
C PRO A 176 13.72 5.29 5.79
N VAL A 177 13.15 6.43 6.14
CA VAL A 177 11.71 6.71 6.07
C VAL A 177 11.51 7.76 4.98
N MET A 178 10.85 7.35 3.92
CA MET A 178 10.70 8.18 2.72
C MET A 178 9.44 9.03 2.79
N TYR A 179 9.52 10.29 2.36
CA TYR A 179 8.40 11.24 2.32
C TYR A 179 8.29 11.90 0.95
N PRO A 180 7.10 12.43 0.58
CA PRO A 180 6.94 13.30 -0.57
C PRO A 180 7.84 14.53 -0.50
N ARG A 181 8.30 15.03 -1.65
CA ARG A 181 9.24 16.17 -1.72
C ARG A 181 8.72 17.43 -1.04
N GLU A 182 7.42 17.73 -1.18
CA GLU A 182 6.80 18.89 -0.54
C GLU A 182 6.78 18.77 0.99
N ASP A 183 6.67 17.55 1.51
CA ASP A 183 6.63 17.29 2.94
C ASP A 183 8.01 17.39 3.60
N LEU A 184 9.11 17.17 2.86
CA LEU A 184 10.48 17.12 3.41
C LEU A 184 10.86 18.35 4.25
N LYS A 185 10.34 19.54 3.90
CA LYS A 185 10.60 20.78 4.65
C LYS A 185 9.91 20.83 6.02
N ARG A 186 8.87 20.01 6.22
CA ARG A 186 8.01 19.97 7.42
C ARG A 186 8.25 18.71 8.26
N VAL A 187 9.11 17.81 7.79
CA VAL A 187 9.46 16.55 8.45
C VAL A 187 10.73 16.77 9.29
N PRO A 188 10.69 16.57 10.62
CA PRO A 188 11.88 16.61 11.46
C PRO A 188 12.95 15.61 10.99
N GLU A 189 14.25 15.95 11.13
CA GLU A 189 15.33 15.07 10.66
C GLU A 189 15.27 13.66 11.27
N HIS A 190 14.98 13.56 12.57
CA HIS A 190 14.87 12.29 13.28
C HIS A 190 13.65 11.43 12.85
N TRP A 191 12.74 11.95 12.01
CA TRP A 191 11.61 11.20 11.43
C TRP A 191 11.95 10.56 10.08
N LYS A 192 13.11 10.91 9.49
CA LYS A 192 13.55 10.43 8.16
C LYS A 192 14.30 9.10 8.22
N VAL A 193 14.56 8.58 9.41
CA VAL A 193 15.18 7.28 9.66
C VAL A 193 14.45 6.57 10.80
N PHE A 194 14.55 5.24 10.85
CA PHE A 194 13.97 4.46 11.94
C PHE A 194 14.64 4.76 13.29
N GLY A 195 15.96 4.87 13.34
CA GLY A 195 16.70 5.13 14.57
C GLY A 195 16.60 3.98 15.56
N GLN A 196 16.26 4.24 16.82
CA GLN A 196 16.21 3.18 17.84
C GLN A 196 14.77 2.82 18.21
N ARG A 197 14.57 1.60 18.71
CA ARG A 197 13.29 1.13 19.30
C ARG A 197 13.10 1.63 20.74
N ILE A 198 13.58 2.83 21.05
CA ILE A 198 13.51 3.43 22.38
C ILE A 198 13.38 4.94 22.23
N SER A 199 12.57 5.56 23.08
CA SER A 199 12.49 7.01 23.17
C SER A 199 13.78 7.57 23.74
N VAL A 200 14.44 8.48 23.02
CA VAL A 200 15.60 9.22 23.57
C VAL A 200 15.21 10.14 24.74
N LEU A 201 13.92 10.49 24.85
CA LEU A 201 13.41 11.39 25.89
C LEU A 201 13.11 10.66 27.20
N THR A 202 12.66 9.41 27.11
CA THR A 202 12.10 8.69 28.27
C THR A 202 12.70 7.32 28.51
N GLY A 203 13.54 6.81 27.61
CA GLY A 203 14.04 5.44 27.66
C GLY A 203 12.95 4.39 27.44
N SER A 204 11.74 4.77 27.04
CA SER A 204 10.62 3.85 26.87
C SER A 204 10.31 3.58 25.40
N PRO A 205 10.09 2.32 24.98
CA PRO A 205 9.61 2.00 23.63
C PRO A 205 8.16 2.44 23.39
N ARG A 206 7.39 2.73 24.46
CA ARG A 206 5.95 3.08 24.38
C ARG A 206 5.70 4.54 24.01
N LEU A 207 6.70 5.40 24.20
CA LEU A 207 6.64 6.82 23.91
C LEU A 207 7.42 7.11 22.63
N ALA A 208 6.80 6.77 21.50
CA ALA A 208 7.41 6.92 20.19
C ALA A 208 7.80 8.38 19.92
N THR A 209 9.04 8.60 19.48
CA THR A 209 9.54 9.91 19.04
C THR A 209 9.56 10.03 17.53
N ASN A 210 9.26 8.96 16.79
CA ASN A 210 9.21 8.97 15.33
C ASN A 210 8.05 8.13 14.76
N PRO A 211 7.73 8.32 13.46
CA PRO A 211 6.59 7.67 12.82
C PRO A 211 6.63 6.14 12.80
N PRO A 212 7.75 5.46 12.46
CA PRO A 212 7.79 4.01 12.48
C PRO A 212 7.49 3.42 13.87
N ASN A 213 8.06 4.00 14.93
CA ASN A 213 7.78 3.56 16.30
C ASN A 213 6.32 3.82 16.70
N ALA A 214 5.72 4.92 16.25
CA ALA A 214 4.31 5.20 16.51
C ALA A 214 3.39 4.16 15.83
N ILE A 215 3.71 3.77 14.60
CA ILE A 215 2.99 2.70 13.89
C ILE A 215 3.17 1.36 14.61
N LEU A 216 4.40 0.99 14.99
CA LEU A 216 4.65 -0.26 15.72
C LEU A 216 3.88 -0.30 17.03
N ASN A 217 3.93 0.76 17.84
CA ASN A 217 3.19 0.82 19.11
C ASN A 217 1.70 0.59 18.90
N TYR A 218 1.11 1.25 17.90
CA TYR A 218 -0.30 1.10 17.61
C TYR A 218 -0.65 -0.30 17.07
N CYS A 219 0.12 -0.83 16.11
CA CYS A 219 -0.11 -2.17 15.58
C CYS A 219 0.10 -3.25 16.65
N TYR A 220 1.03 -3.06 17.57
CA TYR A 220 1.20 -3.91 18.74
C TYR A 220 0.02 -3.81 19.71
N ALA A 221 -0.58 -2.64 19.89
CA ALA A 221 -1.82 -2.48 20.66
C ALA A 221 -2.98 -3.29 20.06
N VAL A 222 -3.13 -3.18 18.73
CA VAL A 222 -4.13 -3.97 17.99
C VAL A 222 -3.84 -5.45 18.14
N LEU A 223 -2.57 -5.87 18.01
CA LEU A 223 -2.14 -7.25 18.18
C LEU A 223 -2.42 -7.76 19.60
N GLU A 224 -2.08 -6.99 20.63
CA GLU A 224 -2.36 -7.29 22.04
C GLU A 224 -3.86 -7.48 22.29
N SER A 225 -4.70 -6.59 21.73
CA SER A 225 -6.15 -6.71 21.84
C SER A 225 -6.68 -8.01 21.20
N GLU A 226 -6.12 -8.42 20.05
CA GLU A 226 -6.50 -9.69 19.41
C GLU A 226 -5.97 -10.90 20.19
N SER A 227 -4.80 -10.82 20.82
CA SER A 227 -4.29 -11.84 21.73
C SER A 227 -5.20 -12.03 22.94
N ARG A 228 -5.58 -10.94 23.61
CA ARG A 228 -6.55 -10.95 24.72
C ARG A 228 -7.86 -11.61 24.30
N LEU A 229 -8.43 -11.21 23.17
CA LEU A 229 -9.68 -11.75 22.65
C LEU A 229 -9.57 -13.24 22.26
N ALA A 230 -8.44 -13.67 21.72
CA ALA A 230 -8.20 -15.08 21.37
C ALA A 230 -8.13 -15.97 22.62
N LEU A 231 -7.38 -15.54 23.64
CA LEU A 231 -7.26 -16.25 24.92
C LEU A 231 -8.62 -16.36 25.64
N ALA A 232 -9.35 -15.24 25.74
CA ALA A 232 -10.66 -15.21 26.36
C ALA A 232 -11.69 -16.09 25.62
N ALA A 233 -11.61 -16.18 24.29
CA ALA A 233 -12.46 -17.06 23.49
C ALA A 233 -12.19 -18.56 23.72
N LEU A 234 -11.02 -18.91 24.26
CA LEU A 234 -10.64 -20.27 24.65
C LEU A 234 -10.86 -20.54 26.15
N GLY A 235 -11.33 -19.56 26.92
CA GLY A 235 -11.57 -19.69 28.36
C GLY A 235 -10.32 -19.55 29.24
N LEU A 236 -9.19 -19.16 28.65
CA LEU A 236 -7.96 -18.80 29.37
C LEU A 236 -8.08 -17.41 30.00
N ASP A 237 -7.31 -17.19 31.06
CA ASP A 237 -7.17 -15.86 31.67
C ASP A 237 -6.03 -15.08 30.98
N PRO A 238 -6.29 -13.94 30.33
CA PRO A 238 -5.23 -13.16 29.68
C PRO A 238 -4.17 -12.59 30.65
N SER A 239 -4.43 -12.51 31.95
CA SER A 239 -3.49 -11.89 32.90
C SER A 239 -2.44 -12.86 33.45
N ILE A 240 -2.67 -14.17 33.42
CA ILE A 240 -1.76 -15.16 34.02
C ILE A 240 -0.69 -15.56 33.01
N GLY A 241 0.49 -14.93 33.11
CA GLY A 241 1.61 -15.10 32.18
C GLY A 241 2.34 -16.45 32.30
N MET A 242 3.05 -16.81 31.24
CA MET A 242 4.00 -17.92 31.17
C MET A 242 5.45 -17.41 31.27
N LEU A 243 5.75 -16.32 30.53
CA LEU A 243 7.07 -15.70 30.48
C LEU A 243 7.08 -14.36 31.21
N HIS A 244 6.11 -13.50 30.94
CA HIS A 244 6.01 -12.22 31.64
C HIS A 244 5.47 -12.42 33.06
N ASN A 245 6.10 -11.74 34.03
CA ASN A 245 5.63 -11.72 35.41
C ASN A 245 4.23 -11.10 35.50
N ASP A 246 3.45 -11.57 36.47
CA ASP A 246 2.16 -10.99 36.79
C ASP A 246 2.36 -9.58 37.35
N LEU A 247 1.76 -8.59 36.69
CA LEU A 247 1.74 -7.20 37.14
C LEU A 247 0.28 -6.76 37.23
N ALA A 248 -0.01 -5.88 38.18
CA ALA A 248 -1.35 -5.35 38.35
C ALA A 248 -1.87 -4.75 37.03
N ALA A 249 -3.05 -5.20 36.60
CA ALA A 249 -3.74 -4.74 35.39
C ALA A 249 -2.98 -4.94 34.06
N ARG A 250 -2.03 -5.89 33.98
CA ARG A 250 -1.38 -6.30 32.73
C ARG A 250 -1.94 -7.64 32.24
N ASP A 251 -2.29 -7.72 30.97
CA ASP A 251 -2.59 -8.99 30.31
C ASP A 251 -1.27 -9.73 29.96
N SER A 252 -0.58 -10.28 30.95
CA SER A 252 0.75 -10.88 30.76
C SER A 252 0.75 -12.04 29.77
N LEU A 253 -0.28 -12.89 29.75
CA LEU A 253 -0.40 -13.95 28.74
C LEU A 253 -0.68 -13.40 27.34
N ALA A 254 -1.43 -12.30 27.23
CA ALA A 254 -1.63 -11.66 25.94
C ALA A 254 -0.31 -11.07 25.40
N CYS A 255 0.52 -10.52 26.29
CA CYS A 255 1.88 -10.09 25.99
C CYS A 255 2.76 -11.26 25.54
N ASP A 256 2.72 -12.40 26.23
CA ASP A 256 3.48 -13.59 25.83
C ASP A 256 3.04 -14.10 24.46
N LEU A 257 1.73 -14.21 24.25
CA LEU A 257 1.16 -14.73 23.01
C LEU A 257 1.46 -13.83 21.81
N MET A 258 1.47 -12.50 21.98
CA MET A 258 1.77 -11.61 20.84
C MET A 258 3.22 -11.69 20.37
N GLU A 259 4.16 -12.16 21.21
CA GLU A 259 5.59 -12.25 20.85
C GLU A 259 5.83 -13.06 19.57
N VAL A 260 5.08 -14.15 19.34
CA VAL A 260 5.20 -15.00 18.14
C VAL A 260 4.76 -14.31 16.85
N VAL A 261 3.99 -13.22 16.95
CA VAL A 261 3.43 -12.49 15.81
C VAL A 261 4.09 -11.13 15.59
N ARG A 262 4.76 -10.56 16.59
CA ARG A 262 5.51 -9.29 16.44
C ARG A 262 6.39 -9.26 15.19
N PRO A 263 7.21 -10.29 14.87
CA PRO A 263 8.06 -10.24 13.68
C PRO A 263 7.28 -10.14 12.37
N LYS A 264 6.03 -10.61 12.33
CA LYS A 264 5.15 -10.48 11.16
C LYS A 264 4.61 -9.06 11.00
N VAL A 265 4.32 -8.38 12.12
CA VAL A 265 3.98 -6.95 12.12
C VAL A 265 5.19 -6.13 11.67
N ASP A 266 6.37 -6.49 12.18
CA ASP A 266 7.63 -5.83 11.86
C ASP A 266 7.95 -5.99 10.38
N ALA A 267 7.89 -7.20 9.84
CA ALA A 267 8.06 -7.47 8.40
C ALA A 267 7.10 -6.66 7.53
N TRP A 268 5.84 -6.53 7.96
CA TRP A 268 4.83 -5.76 7.24
C TRP A 268 5.17 -4.25 7.23
N LEU A 269 5.59 -3.69 8.36
CA LEU A 269 6.01 -2.29 8.42
C LEU A 269 7.31 -2.07 7.63
N LEU A 270 8.29 -2.97 7.74
CA LEU A 270 9.55 -2.87 7.01
C LEU A 270 9.31 -2.84 5.50
N ASN A 271 8.47 -3.77 5.02
CA ASN A 271 8.10 -3.83 3.61
C ASN A 271 7.42 -2.53 3.14
N TRP A 272 6.63 -1.89 4.01
CA TRP A 272 6.05 -0.59 3.74
C TRP A 272 7.12 0.50 3.68
N LEU A 273 7.96 0.63 4.72
CA LEU A 273 9.03 1.63 4.81
C LEU A 273 9.93 1.64 3.56
N GLN A 274 10.24 0.46 3.03
CA GLN A 274 11.12 0.31 1.87
C GLN A 274 10.45 0.59 0.53
N ARG A 275 9.11 0.60 0.44
CA ARG A 275 8.39 0.59 -0.85
C ARG A 275 7.47 1.77 -1.07
N GLU A 276 7.00 2.42 -0.02
CA GLU A 276 6.03 3.50 -0.14
C GLU A 276 6.44 4.69 0.72
N LEU A 277 5.90 5.86 0.36
CA LEU A 277 6.17 7.09 1.08
C LEU A 277 5.18 7.27 2.23
N PHE A 278 5.66 7.86 3.31
CA PHE A 278 4.84 8.30 4.43
C PHE A 278 4.33 9.71 4.14
N ALA A 279 3.05 9.96 4.42
CA ALA A 279 2.53 11.32 4.41
C ALA A 279 2.82 11.99 5.76
N ARG A 280 3.36 13.21 5.76
CA ARG A 280 3.57 13.96 7.00
C ARG A 280 2.26 14.19 7.77
N SER A 281 1.14 14.28 7.05
CA SER A 281 -0.20 14.50 7.60
C SER A 281 -0.76 13.32 8.42
N TRP A 282 -0.14 12.14 8.37
CA TRP A 282 -0.56 11.00 9.18
C TRP A 282 -0.13 11.09 10.64
N PHE A 283 0.77 12.02 10.96
CA PHE A 283 1.40 12.12 12.26
C PHE A 283 1.28 13.53 12.82
N PHE A 284 1.34 13.64 14.14
CA PHE A 284 1.53 14.90 14.82
C PHE A 284 2.49 14.70 16.00
N GLU A 285 3.15 15.79 16.39
CA GLU A 285 4.05 15.80 17.54
C GLU A 285 3.32 16.42 18.72
N THR A 286 3.44 15.79 19.88
CA THR A 286 2.90 16.30 21.15
C THR A 286 3.84 17.33 21.76
N ARG A 287 3.36 18.11 22.75
CA ARG A 287 4.20 19.08 23.46
C ARG A 287 5.38 18.43 24.19
N GLU A 288 5.29 17.14 24.51
CA GLU A 288 6.35 16.33 25.11
C GLU A 288 7.31 15.71 24.06
N GLY A 289 7.21 16.08 22.79
CA GLY A 289 8.08 15.56 21.71
C GLY A 289 7.74 14.15 21.22
N ASN A 290 6.63 13.57 21.66
CA ASN A 290 6.19 12.25 21.19
C ASN A 290 5.45 12.36 19.85
N CYS A 291 5.78 11.48 18.92
CA CYS A 291 5.08 11.28 17.65
C CYS A 291 3.83 10.41 17.88
N ARG A 292 2.67 10.89 17.40
CA ARG A 292 1.38 10.21 17.50
C ARG A 292 0.67 10.14 16.15
N LEU A 293 -0.20 9.14 16.01
CA LEU A 293 -0.96 8.90 14.79
C LEU A 293 -2.22 9.77 14.73
N MET A 294 -2.54 10.28 13.55
CA MET A 294 -3.83 10.91 13.28
C MET A 294 -4.95 9.86 13.19
N GLY A 295 -6.17 10.24 13.60
CA GLY A 295 -7.33 9.34 13.67
C GLY A 295 -7.62 8.54 12.39
N PRO A 296 -7.72 9.19 11.21
CA PRO A 296 -7.96 8.48 9.95
C PRO A 296 -6.89 7.42 9.64
N PHE A 297 -5.63 7.73 9.96
CA PHE A 297 -4.52 6.81 9.74
C PHE A 297 -4.55 5.64 10.73
N ALA A 298 -4.81 5.90 12.00
CA ALA A 298 -5.00 4.86 13.01
C ALA A 298 -6.19 3.93 12.66
N ALA A 299 -7.28 4.48 12.12
CA ALA A 299 -8.40 3.70 11.61
C ALA A 299 -7.98 2.76 10.46
N LYS A 300 -7.13 3.24 9.55
CA LYS A 300 -6.54 2.41 8.49
C LYS A 300 -5.70 1.26 9.05
N LEU A 301 -4.86 1.53 10.04
CA LEU A 301 -4.06 0.52 10.71
C LEU A 301 -4.92 -0.52 11.44
N SER A 302 -6.06 -0.13 12.03
CA SER A 302 -6.99 -1.07 12.68
C SER A 302 -7.54 -2.13 11.73
N GLU A 303 -7.59 -1.86 10.42
CA GLU A 303 -8.04 -2.86 9.42
C GLU A 303 -7.17 -4.13 9.43
N THR A 304 -5.95 -4.06 9.99
CA THR A 304 -5.03 -5.19 10.16
C THR A 304 -5.47 -6.18 11.25
N ALA A 305 -6.38 -5.79 12.17
CA ALA A 305 -6.73 -6.57 13.36
C ALA A 305 -7.13 -8.03 13.06
N LEU A 306 -8.02 -8.24 12.08
CA LEU A 306 -8.45 -9.60 11.72
C LEU A 306 -7.36 -10.44 11.04
N THR A 307 -6.31 -9.80 10.51
CA THR A 307 -5.14 -10.50 9.99
C THR A 307 -4.26 -10.96 11.14
N TRP A 308 -3.99 -10.09 12.11
CA TRP A 308 -3.26 -10.46 13.33
C TRP A 308 -3.95 -11.56 14.12
N ARG A 309 -5.29 -11.49 14.25
CA ARG A 309 -6.10 -12.56 14.83
C ARG A 309 -5.82 -13.93 14.19
N LYS A 310 -5.68 -13.98 12.87
CA LYS A 310 -5.44 -15.25 12.16
C LYS A 310 -4.07 -15.82 12.47
N PHE A 311 -3.05 -14.97 12.62
CA PHE A 311 -1.71 -15.40 12.99
C PHE A 311 -1.62 -15.84 14.45
N ILE A 312 -2.35 -15.18 15.36
CA ILE A 312 -2.39 -15.53 16.79
C ILE A 312 -3.19 -16.81 17.05
N ALA A 313 -4.30 -17.03 16.33
CA ALA A 313 -5.23 -18.13 16.56
C ALA A 313 -4.59 -19.52 16.79
N PRO A 314 -3.67 -20.01 15.95
CA PRO A 314 -3.04 -21.32 16.18
C PRO A 314 -2.19 -21.37 17.46
N TRP A 315 -1.54 -20.26 17.81
CA TRP A 315 -0.71 -20.17 19.02
C TRP A 315 -1.54 -20.11 20.30
N ALA A 316 -2.69 -19.42 20.26
CA ALA A 316 -3.64 -19.44 21.37
C ALA A 316 -4.18 -20.85 21.63
N GLU A 317 -4.51 -21.59 20.57
CA GLU A 317 -4.96 -22.99 20.66
C GLU A 317 -3.84 -23.93 21.11
N TYR A 318 -2.59 -23.69 20.69
CA TYR A 318 -1.42 -24.40 21.18
C TYR A 318 -1.26 -24.24 22.71
N ILE A 319 -1.30 -23.01 23.24
CA ILE A 319 -1.21 -22.75 24.69
C ILE A 319 -2.33 -23.48 25.43
N ALA A 320 -3.57 -23.36 24.96
CA ALA A 320 -4.71 -24.05 25.58
C ALA A 320 -4.53 -25.57 25.61
N ARG A 321 -3.99 -26.16 24.53
CA ARG A 321 -3.72 -27.59 24.43
C ARG A 321 -2.62 -28.03 25.38
N GLU A 322 -1.49 -27.33 25.41
CA GLU A 322 -0.36 -27.63 26.29
C GLU A 322 -0.77 -27.60 27.77
N LEU A 323 -1.50 -26.55 28.17
CA LEU A 323 -2.05 -26.46 29.53
C LEU A 323 -3.00 -27.63 29.83
N TRP A 324 -3.87 -27.99 28.88
CA TRP A 324 -4.82 -29.09 29.06
C TRP A 324 -4.13 -30.44 29.32
N THR A 325 -2.95 -30.68 28.75
CA THR A 325 -2.20 -31.93 28.97
C THR A 325 -1.83 -32.16 30.44
N THR A 326 -1.76 -31.11 31.25
CA THR A 326 -1.44 -31.18 32.68
C THR A 326 -2.63 -31.49 33.58
N THR A 327 -3.85 -31.51 33.02
CA THR A 327 -5.06 -31.83 33.80
C THR A 327 -5.09 -33.33 34.13
N ARG A 328 -5.15 -33.67 35.44
CA ARG A 328 -5.08 -35.07 35.94
C ARG A 328 -6.20 -35.94 35.34
N LYS A 329 -5.83 -37.10 34.79
CA LYS A 329 -6.72 -38.08 34.16
C LYS A 329 -7.66 -38.75 35.17
N ARG A 330 -8.93 -38.98 34.78
CA ARG A 330 -9.73 -40.10 35.29
C ARG A 330 -10.47 -40.92 34.23
N THR A 331 -10.55 -40.47 32.96
CA THR A 331 -11.19 -41.27 31.90
C THR A 331 -10.57 -41.01 30.51
N PRO A 332 -10.52 -42.02 29.61
CA PRO A 332 -9.93 -41.90 28.27
C PRO A 332 -10.73 -41.03 27.28
N SER A 333 -11.95 -40.61 27.65
CA SER A 333 -12.95 -40.05 26.73
C SER A 333 -13.02 -38.51 26.69
N GLN A 334 -12.04 -37.78 27.24
CA GLN A 334 -12.06 -36.31 27.14
C GLN A 334 -11.25 -35.80 25.95
N GLU A 335 -12.00 -35.43 24.91
CA GLU A 335 -11.56 -34.72 23.72
C GLU A 335 -10.64 -33.55 24.07
N LEU A 336 -9.56 -33.40 23.29
CA LEU A 336 -8.68 -32.23 23.34
C LEU A 336 -9.50 -30.93 23.29
N PRO A 337 -8.99 -29.81 23.85
CA PRO A 337 -9.68 -28.53 23.75
C PRO A 337 -10.03 -28.23 22.29
N PRO A 338 -11.28 -27.83 22.01
CA PRO A 338 -11.75 -27.62 20.64
C PRO A 338 -10.97 -26.50 19.97
N THR A 339 -10.59 -26.71 18.70
CA THR A 339 -9.86 -25.74 17.87
C THR A 339 -10.80 -24.68 17.28
N ARG A 340 -11.42 -23.88 18.14
CA ARG A 340 -12.55 -23.00 17.75
C ARG A 340 -12.14 -21.81 16.90
N LEU A 341 -10.91 -21.33 17.02
CA LEU A 341 -10.40 -20.16 16.31
C LEU A 341 -9.97 -20.53 14.89
N THR A 342 -9.30 -21.67 14.72
CA THR A 342 -8.76 -22.15 13.44
C THR A 342 -9.70 -23.13 12.73
N GLN A 343 -10.54 -23.82 13.49
CA GLN A 343 -11.32 -25.00 13.08
C GLN A 343 -10.42 -26.14 12.57
N GLN A 344 -9.20 -26.23 13.09
CA GLN A 344 -8.16 -27.16 12.60
C GLN A 344 -8.64 -28.62 12.58
N SER A 345 -9.25 -29.13 13.66
CA SER A 345 -9.71 -30.52 13.74
C SER A 345 -10.75 -30.83 12.65
N LYS A 346 -11.65 -29.88 12.35
CA LYS A 346 -12.64 -30.02 11.27
C LYS A 346 -12.00 -29.93 9.88
N ARG A 347 -10.90 -29.17 9.73
CA ARG A 347 -10.17 -29.06 8.47
C ARG A 347 -9.37 -30.33 8.19
N GLU A 348 -8.68 -30.85 9.19
CA GLU A 348 -7.89 -32.10 9.09
C GLU A 348 -8.79 -33.27 8.71
N ALA A 349 -9.97 -33.39 9.32
CA ALA A 349 -11.00 -34.37 8.94
C ALA A 349 -11.48 -34.24 7.48
N LYS A 350 -11.25 -33.08 6.84
CA LYS A 350 -11.56 -32.80 5.43
C LYS A 350 -10.32 -32.80 4.53
N GLY A 351 -9.15 -33.23 5.02
CA GLY A 351 -7.89 -33.23 4.27
C GLY A 351 -7.29 -31.83 4.04
N SER A 352 -7.63 -30.85 4.87
CA SER A 352 -7.16 -29.47 4.76
C SER A 352 -6.43 -29.03 6.04
N THR A 353 -5.46 -28.12 5.92
CA THR A 353 -4.77 -27.52 7.06
C THR A 353 -5.10 -26.04 7.17
N TYR A 354 -5.07 -25.51 8.40
CA TYR A 354 -5.18 -24.07 8.61
C TYR A 354 -3.94 -23.36 8.05
N SER A 355 -4.18 -22.44 7.12
CA SER A 355 -3.14 -21.60 6.54
C SER A 355 -3.58 -20.14 6.58
N VAL A 356 -2.66 -19.28 7.02
CA VAL A 356 -2.89 -17.84 7.04
C VAL A 356 -2.38 -17.24 5.73
N SER A 357 -3.30 -16.79 4.87
CA SER A 357 -2.92 -16.11 3.63
C SER A 357 -2.43 -14.69 3.90
N ALA A 358 -1.15 -14.43 3.59
CA ALA A 358 -0.53 -13.11 3.67
C ALA A 358 -1.11 -12.09 2.67
N LYS A 359 -1.84 -12.54 1.62
CA LYS A 359 -2.40 -11.68 0.55
C LYS A 359 -3.45 -10.66 1.03
N ARG A 360 -3.84 -10.66 2.32
CA ARG A 360 -4.93 -9.84 2.87
C ARG A 360 -4.48 -8.72 3.81
N LEU A 361 -3.17 -8.48 3.96
CA LEU A 361 -2.73 -7.29 4.68
C LEU A 361 -3.19 -6.04 3.91
N PRO A 362 -3.83 -5.06 4.58
CA PRO A 362 -4.11 -3.78 3.97
C PRO A 362 -2.81 -3.25 3.36
N ARG A 363 -2.85 -3.00 2.05
CA ARG A 363 -1.74 -2.31 1.41
C ARG A 363 -1.87 -0.83 1.76
N PRO A 364 -0.78 -0.20 2.19
CA PRO A 364 -0.76 1.24 2.36
C PRO A 364 -1.11 1.93 1.05
N GLU A 365 -1.79 3.07 1.17
CA GLU A 365 -2.21 3.83 0.02
C GLU A 365 -1.00 4.55 -0.57
N ARG A 366 -0.82 4.42 -1.89
CA ARG A 366 0.26 5.11 -2.58
C ARG A 366 0.00 6.60 -2.58
N VAL A 367 1.05 7.37 -2.31
CA VAL A 367 1.02 8.83 -2.39
C VAL A 367 1.99 9.31 -3.45
N CYS A 368 1.69 10.48 -4.03
CA CYS A 368 2.50 11.12 -5.05
C CYS A 368 3.88 11.49 -4.49
N VAL A 369 4.94 11.17 -5.23
CA VAL A 369 6.33 11.47 -4.83
C VAL A 369 6.64 12.96 -4.65
N ASP A 370 5.86 13.84 -5.29
CA ASP A 370 6.06 15.27 -5.21
C ASP A 370 5.17 15.88 -4.11
N CYS A 371 3.84 15.78 -4.24
CA CYS A 371 2.89 16.48 -3.36
C CYS A 371 2.20 15.63 -2.28
N GLY A 372 2.46 14.32 -2.20
CA GLY A 372 1.86 13.45 -1.19
C GLY A 372 0.36 13.17 -1.33
N THR A 373 -0.29 13.62 -2.42
CA THR A 373 -1.69 13.25 -2.71
C THR A 373 -1.80 11.80 -3.14
N HIS A 374 -2.90 11.11 -2.79
CA HIS A 374 -3.15 9.73 -3.18
C HIS A 374 -3.07 9.50 -4.70
N VAL A 375 -2.46 8.38 -5.09
CA VAL A 375 -2.30 7.98 -6.50
C VAL A 375 -2.81 6.56 -6.72
N ASN A 376 -3.28 6.30 -7.93
CA ASN A 376 -3.71 4.96 -8.33
C ASN A 376 -2.49 4.00 -8.42
N PRO A 377 -2.69 2.70 -8.17
CA PRO A 377 -1.64 1.70 -8.36
C PRO A 377 -1.02 1.79 -9.77
N GLY A 378 0.32 1.74 -9.83
CA GLY A 378 1.09 1.85 -11.09
C GLY A 378 1.52 3.27 -11.46
N HIS A 379 1.15 4.29 -10.68
CA HIS A 379 1.61 5.67 -10.86
C HIS A 379 2.37 6.17 -9.64
N ASP A 380 3.52 6.81 -9.87
CA ASP A 380 4.32 7.45 -8.80
C ASP A 380 3.94 8.92 -8.59
N ARG A 381 3.18 9.50 -9.53
CA ARG A 381 2.76 10.90 -9.51
C ARG A 381 1.27 11.05 -9.74
N CYS A 382 0.66 12.03 -9.10
CA CYS A 382 -0.72 12.42 -9.41
C CYS A 382 -0.76 13.09 -10.80
N LYS A 383 -1.97 13.19 -11.38
CA LYS A 383 -2.15 13.79 -12.72
C LYS A 383 -1.57 15.19 -12.82
N LEU A 384 -1.71 16.00 -11.77
CA LEU A 384 -1.21 17.38 -11.72
C LEU A 384 0.32 17.43 -11.73
N CYS A 385 0.99 16.74 -10.79
CA CYS A 385 2.46 16.70 -10.73
C CYS A 385 3.07 16.06 -11.98
N ALA A 386 2.44 15.02 -12.53
CA ALA A 386 2.87 14.40 -13.78
C ALA A 386 2.76 15.36 -14.98
N SER A 387 1.70 16.18 -15.03
CA SER A 387 1.51 17.16 -16.10
C SER A 387 2.52 18.31 -16.03
N ALA A 388 2.82 18.81 -14.83
CA ALA A 388 3.81 19.87 -14.63
C ALA A 388 5.21 19.45 -15.09
N LEU A 389 5.62 18.21 -14.78
CA LEU A 389 6.87 17.61 -15.24
C LEU A 389 6.88 17.37 -16.75
N SER A 390 5.74 16.94 -17.32
CA SER A 390 5.62 16.73 -18.76
C SER A 390 5.74 18.05 -19.52
N THR A 391 5.15 19.14 -19.00
CA THR A 391 5.29 20.48 -19.58
C THR A 391 6.73 20.97 -19.52
N SER A 392 7.42 20.82 -18.38
CA SER A 392 8.84 21.22 -18.29
C SER A 392 9.75 20.37 -19.19
N ALA A 393 9.51 19.06 -19.28
CA ALA A 393 10.23 18.17 -20.20
C ALA A 393 9.98 18.50 -21.67
N LEU A 394 8.76 18.87 -22.05
CA LEU A 394 8.43 19.33 -23.41
C LEU A 394 9.11 20.65 -23.75
N VAL A 395 9.16 21.60 -22.81
CA VAL A 395 9.87 22.88 -22.97
C VAL A 395 11.37 22.64 -23.18
N GLU A 396 11.98 21.79 -22.35
CA GLU A 396 13.41 21.43 -22.49
C GLU A 396 13.68 20.65 -23.78
N GLY A 397 12.79 19.72 -24.15
CA GLY A 397 12.84 19.01 -25.43
C GLY A 397 12.75 19.95 -26.63
N ALA A 398 11.89 20.97 -26.57
CA ALA A 398 11.78 22.00 -27.60
C ALA A 398 13.04 22.89 -27.68
N ARG A 399 13.67 23.19 -26.54
CA ARG A 399 14.96 23.91 -26.49
C ARG A 399 16.07 23.10 -27.16
N ARG A 400 16.21 21.81 -26.80
CA ARG A 400 17.17 20.89 -27.42
C ARG A 400 16.89 20.72 -28.92
N GLY A 401 15.62 20.59 -29.30
CA GLY A 401 15.19 20.52 -30.70
C GLY A 401 15.59 21.77 -31.50
N ARG A 402 15.46 22.97 -30.94
CA ARG A 402 15.94 24.22 -31.56
C ARG A 402 17.45 24.20 -31.78
N ILE A 403 18.23 23.82 -30.78
CA ILE A 403 19.71 23.71 -30.90
C ILE A 403 20.08 22.76 -32.04
N ILE A 404 19.47 21.57 -32.07
CA ILE A 404 19.70 20.56 -33.12
C ILE A 404 19.29 21.10 -34.51
N ALA A 405 18.17 21.82 -34.61
CA ALA A 405 17.70 22.40 -35.87
C ALA A 405 18.65 23.47 -36.45
N HIS A 406 19.51 24.07 -35.63
CA HIS A 406 20.54 25.02 -36.07
C HIS A 406 21.92 24.38 -36.32
N SER A 407 22.07 23.07 -36.10
CA SER A 407 23.31 22.32 -36.31
C SER A 407 23.78 22.33 -37.76
N ALA A 408 25.10 22.13 -37.98
CA ALA A 408 25.70 22.00 -39.30
C ALA A 408 25.07 20.85 -40.12
N LYS A 409 24.70 19.74 -39.46
CA LYS A 409 23.99 18.61 -40.09
C LYS A 409 22.60 19.03 -40.60
N ALA A 410 21.83 19.74 -39.78
CA ALA A 410 20.51 20.24 -40.18
C ALA A 410 20.60 21.28 -41.31
N ARG A 411 21.60 22.16 -41.29
CA ARG A 411 21.88 23.11 -42.39
C ARG A 411 22.21 22.39 -43.70
N ARG A 412 23.11 21.40 -43.67
CA ARG A 412 23.45 20.57 -44.84
C ARG A 412 22.23 19.85 -45.43
N SER A 413 21.40 19.25 -44.59
CA SER A 413 20.16 18.58 -45.04
C SER A 413 19.16 19.56 -45.67
N ARG A 414 18.99 20.78 -45.10
CA ARG A 414 18.17 21.84 -45.71
C ARG A 414 18.71 22.29 -47.06
N MET A 415 20.03 22.48 -47.17
CA MET A 415 20.69 22.86 -48.43
C MET A 415 20.52 21.78 -49.50
N ALA A 416 20.69 20.50 -49.16
CA ALA A 416 20.46 19.39 -50.08
C ALA A 416 19.01 19.31 -50.55
N THR A 417 18.05 19.54 -49.65
CA THR A 417 16.62 19.57 -50.00
C THR A 417 16.27 20.76 -50.89
N LYS A 418 16.83 21.94 -50.62
CA LYS A 418 16.69 23.13 -51.47
C LYS A 418 17.26 22.87 -52.87
N ARG A 419 18.48 22.33 -52.98
CA ARG A 419 19.11 21.95 -54.26
C ARG A 419 18.24 21.00 -55.08
N ARG A 420 17.70 19.94 -54.45
CA ARG A 420 16.77 19.02 -55.12
C ARG A 420 15.51 19.72 -55.64
N HIS A 421 14.91 20.60 -54.82
CA HIS A 421 13.73 21.34 -55.24
C HIS A 421 14.00 22.36 -56.34
N ASP A 422 15.17 23.01 -56.33
CA ASP A 422 15.62 23.96 -57.34
C ASP A 422 15.91 23.24 -58.67
N ALA A 423 16.59 22.09 -58.63
CA ALA A 423 16.81 21.23 -59.80
C ALA A 423 15.49 20.78 -60.44
N ALA A 424 14.55 20.26 -59.64
CA ALA A 424 13.24 19.86 -60.12
C ALA A 424 12.37 21.05 -60.59
N ARG A 425 12.69 22.29 -60.20
CA ARG A 425 12.04 23.48 -60.76
C ARG A 425 12.62 23.82 -62.13
N GLN A 426 13.95 23.79 -62.26
CA GLN A 426 14.65 24.04 -63.53
C GLN A 426 14.29 23.00 -64.60
N GLU A 427 14.14 21.74 -64.21
CA GLU A 427 13.69 20.67 -65.11
C GLU A 427 12.26 20.88 -65.59
N TRP A 428 11.35 21.28 -64.69
CA TRP A 428 9.97 21.61 -65.04
C TRP A 428 9.88 22.80 -66.01
N ILE A 429 10.69 23.85 -65.79
CA ILE A 429 10.80 25.00 -66.71
C ILE A 429 11.33 24.56 -68.08
N ARG A 430 12.39 23.74 -68.12
CA ARG A 430 12.97 23.21 -69.36
C ARG A 430 12.02 22.30 -70.13
N ALA A 431 11.14 21.57 -69.44
CA ALA A 431 10.15 20.70 -70.06
C ALA A 431 8.99 21.45 -70.73
N GLY A 432 8.92 22.79 -70.63
CA GLY A 432 7.91 23.60 -71.31
C GLY A 432 6.47 23.25 -70.94
N GLN A 433 6.24 22.67 -69.76
CA GLN A 433 4.91 22.19 -69.35
C GLN A 433 3.98 23.38 -69.10
N SER A 434 2.84 23.41 -69.81
CA SER A 434 1.79 24.38 -69.55
C SER A 434 1.24 24.22 -68.13
N SER A 435 1.18 25.32 -67.40
CA SER A 435 0.64 25.37 -66.04
C SER A 435 -0.87 25.49 -66.06
N ILE A 436 -1.55 24.92 -65.06
CA ILE A 436 -2.97 25.22 -64.81
C ILE A 436 -3.03 26.67 -64.31
N SER A 437 -4.08 27.44 -64.64
CA SER A 437 -4.19 28.80 -64.11
C SER A 437 -4.29 28.78 -62.58
N GLU A 438 -3.69 29.78 -61.92
CA GLU A 438 -3.76 29.93 -60.46
C GLU A 438 -5.22 30.02 -59.98
N GLU A 439 -6.09 30.57 -60.82
CA GLU A 439 -7.53 30.66 -60.59
C GLU A 439 -8.16 29.27 -60.41
N VAL A 440 -7.94 28.33 -61.34
CA VAL A 440 -8.43 26.95 -61.24
C VAL A 440 -7.87 26.24 -60.00
N PHE A 441 -6.60 26.50 -59.64
CA PHE A 441 -6.05 25.94 -58.39
C PHE A 441 -6.80 26.46 -57.16
N ARG A 442 -7.10 27.75 -57.09
CA ARG A 442 -7.75 28.38 -55.93
C ARG A 442 -9.24 28.07 -55.83
N THR A 443 -9.96 28.02 -56.94
CA THR A 443 -11.41 27.83 -56.97
C THR A 443 -11.81 26.36 -56.96
N GLU A 444 -11.07 25.49 -57.64
CA GLU A 444 -11.48 24.09 -57.81
C GLU A 444 -10.65 23.12 -56.96
N ILE A 445 -9.32 23.27 -56.95
CA ILE A 445 -8.42 22.31 -56.30
C ILE A 445 -8.32 22.55 -54.79
N GLN A 446 -7.99 23.78 -54.39
CA GLN A 446 -7.67 24.15 -53.00
C GLN A 446 -8.80 23.85 -51.98
N PRO A 447 -10.10 24.10 -52.27
CA PRO A 447 -11.18 23.79 -51.33
C PRO A 447 -11.34 22.29 -51.06
N ARG A 448 -11.09 21.45 -52.08
CA ARG A 448 -11.24 19.99 -51.99
C ARG A 448 -10.11 19.32 -51.23
N LEU A 449 -8.95 19.98 -51.08
CA LEU A 449 -7.81 19.45 -50.31
C LEU A 449 -8.14 19.21 -48.84
N MET A 450 -9.10 19.93 -48.26
CA MET A 450 -9.53 19.72 -46.87
C MET A 450 -10.07 18.30 -46.61
N GLY A 451 -10.69 17.68 -47.63
CA GLY A 451 -11.20 16.31 -47.58
C GLY A 451 -10.12 15.22 -47.64
N LEU A 452 -8.88 15.56 -48.01
CA LEU A 452 -7.78 14.60 -48.09
C LEU A 452 -6.95 14.53 -46.79
N THR A 453 -6.30 13.39 -46.55
CA THR A 453 -5.36 13.26 -45.43
C THR A 453 -4.04 13.98 -45.74
N VAL A 454 -3.38 14.51 -44.70
CA VAL A 454 -2.04 15.11 -44.84
C VAL A 454 -1.02 14.11 -45.43
N ARG A 455 -1.20 12.81 -45.13
CA ARG A 455 -0.35 11.74 -45.67
C ARG A 455 -0.52 11.58 -47.19
N ALA A 456 -1.74 11.65 -47.71
CA ALA A 456 -2.02 11.58 -49.14
C ALA A 456 -1.35 12.73 -49.91
N ILE A 457 -1.53 13.98 -49.44
CA ILE A 457 -0.91 15.17 -50.04
C ILE A 457 0.62 15.10 -49.97
N LYS A 458 1.17 14.66 -48.82
CA LYS A 458 2.61 14.47 -48.64
C LYS A 458 3.18 13.46 -49.65
N SER A 459 2.50 12.33 -49.83
CA SER A 459 2.95 11.27 -50.73
C SER A 459 2.89 11.71 -52.19
N ALA A 460 1.80 12.37 -52.59
CA ALA A 460 1.60 12.86 -53.95
C ALA A 460 2.65 13.88 -54.38
N LEU A 461 3.06 14.77 -53.47
CA LEU A 461 3.99 15.86 -53.78
C LEU A 461 5.44 15.58 -53.36
N GLN A 462 5.68 14.48 -52.66
CA GLN A 462 6.96 14.14 -52.02
C GLN A 462 7.55 15.27 -51.18
N VAL A 463 6.69 15.99 -50.45
CA VAL A 463 7.06 17.13 -49.58
C VAL A 463 7.06 16.76 -48.10
N SER A 464 7.45 17.70 -47.24
CA SER A 464 7.36 17.51 -45.79
C SER A 464 5.90 17.47 -45.30
N VAL A 465 5.66 16.75 -44.19
CA VAL A 465 4.34 16.67 -43.54
C VAL A 465 3.80 18.06 -43.18
N VAL A 466 4.68 18.95 -42.71
CA VAL A 466 4.32 20.32 -42.34
C VAL A 466 3.89 21.13 -43.57
N TYR A 467 4.63 21.02 -44.68
CA TYR A 467 4.27 21.73 -45.91
C TYR A 467 2.97 21.21 -46.51
N ALA A 468 2.76 19.88 -46.53
CA ALA A 468 1.49 19.27 -46.94
C ALA A 468 0.31 19.72 -46.06
N SER A 469 0.51 19.84 -44.75
CA SER A 469 -0.51 20.37 -43.82
C SER A 469 -0.84 21.83 -44.09
N HIS A 470 0.16 22.66 -44.43
CA HIS A 470 -0.06 24.06 -44.78
C HIS A 470 -0.79 24.22 -46.11
N ILE A 471 -0.45 23.42 -47.11
CA ILE A 471 -1.18 23.38 -48.40
C ILE A 471 -2.63 22.95 -48.16
N ARG A 472 -2.86 21.87 -47.39
CA ARG A 472 -4.20 21.39 -47.05
C ARG A 472 -5.09 22.48 -46.43
N ARG A 473 -4.52 23.26 -45.49
CA ARG A 473 -5.23 24.33 -44.76
C ARG A 473 -5.29 25.66 -45.53
N GLY A 474 -4.80 25.72 -46.77
CA GLY A 474 -4.73 26.96 -47.56
C GLY A 474 -3.73 28.00 -47.04
N LYS A 475 -2.86 27.65 -46.08
CA LYS A 475 -1.85 28.56 -45.52
C LYS A 475 -0.68 28.83 -46.47
N ARG A 476 -0.49 27.98 -47.49
CA ARG A 476 0.55 28.12 -48.51
C ARG A 476 0.07 27.58 -49.85
N VAL A 477 0.25 28.37 -50.90
CA VAL A 477 0.09 27.92 -52.27
C VAL A 477 1.38 27.20 -52.71
N PRO A 478 1.31 25.94 -53.17
CA PRO A 478 2.48 25.23 -53.68
C PRO A 478 2.88 25.75 -55.06
N HIS A 479 4.12 25.52 -55.45
CA HIS A 479 4.58 25.82 -56.82
C HIS A 479 3.73 25.08 -57.85
N GLU A 480 3.50 25.71 -59.00
CA GLU A 480 2.60 25.26 -60.07
C GLU A 480 2.82 23.84 -60.59
N ARG A 481 4.07 23.36 -60.63
CA ARG A 481 4.43 21.95 -60.90
C ARG A 481 3.62 20.91 -60.10
N HIS A 482 3.10 21.29 -58.94
CA HIS A 482 2.35 20.42 -58.04
C HIS A 482 0.84 20.46 -58.28
N TRP A 483 0.32 21.44 -59.04
CA TRP A 483 -1.11 21.66 -59.18
C TRP A 483 -1.81 20.55 -59.95
N ARG A 484 -1.19 20.00 -61.01
CA ARG A 484 -1.73 18.83 -61.72
C ARG A 484 -1.83 17.59 -60.82
N ALA A 485 -0.77 17.31 -60.05
CA ALA A 485 -0.77 16.19 -59.11
C ALA A 485 -1.84 16.35 -58.03
N LEU A 486 -2.03 17.58 -57.52
CA LEU A 486 -3.11 17.89 -56.58
C LEU A 486 -4.49 17.75 -57.21
N GLY A 487 -4.67 18.22 -58.45
CA GLY A 487 -5.92 18.08 -59.20
C GLY A 487 -6.30 16.63 -59.47
N ARG A 488 -5.33 15.74 -59.74
CA ARG A 488 -5.58 14.29 -59.88
C ARG A 488 -6.09 13.67 -58.58
N ILE A 489 -5.45 13.96 -57.45
CA ILE A 489 -5.85 13.35 -56.16
C ILE A 489 -7.17 13.88 -55.61
N VAL A 490 -7.64 15.06 -56.07
CA VAL A 490 -9.00 15.57 -55.76
C VAL A 490 -10.02 15.27 -56.86
N GLY A 491 -9.63 14.50 -57.89
CA GLY A 491 -10.54 14.01 -58.94
C GLY A 491 -10.96 15.05 -59.98
N ILE A 492 -10.19 16.12 -60.19
CA ILE A 492 -10.47 17.16 -61.19
C ILE A 492 -9.85 16.81 -62.57
N PHE A 493 -8.71 16.13 -62.58
CA PHE A 493 -8.08 15.67 -63.82
C PHE A 493 -8.14 14.14 -63.90
N GLY A 494 -8.56 13.61 -65.05
CA GLY A 494 -8.54 12.18 -65.37
C GLY A 494 -7.12 11.61 -65.45
N PHE A 495 -6.98 10.29 -65.33
CA PHE A 495 -5.67 9.61 -65.30
C PHE A 495 -4.96 9.50 -66.66
N ASP A 496 -5.63 9.81 -67.79
CA ASP A 496 -5.09 9.61 -69.14
C ASP A 496 -5.12 10.88 -70.01
N ALA A 497 -3.95 11.47 -70.24
CA ALA A 497 -3.69 12.36 -71.39
C ALA A 497 -2.17 12.60 -71.58
N ASP A 498 -1.35 11.53 -71.64
CA ASP A 498 0.06 11.59 -72.05
C ASP A 498 0.25 10.90 -73.42
N ALA A 499 -0.55 11.27 -74.43
CA ALA A 499 -0.34 10.89 -75.82
C ALA A 499 -1.18 11.74 -76.77
N ARG A 500 -0.79 13.00 -77.03
CA ARG A 500 -1.16 13.77 -78.25
C ARG A 500 -0.47 15.15 -78.25
N SER A 501 0.84 15.14 -78.50
CA SER A 501 1.54 16.30 -79.10
C SER A 501 2.84 15.80 -79.73
N GLY A 502 2.70 15.17 -80.90
CA GLY A 502 3.84 14.63 -81.64
C GLY A 502 3.38 13.98 -82.93
N SER A 503 2.93 14.79 -83.90
CA SER A 503 2.90 14.43 -85.33
C SER A 503 2.40 15.62 -86.16
N GLN A 504 3.34 16.42 -86.67
CA GLN A 504 3.21 17.05 -87.98
C GLN A 504 4.55 16.80 -88.69
N ARG A 505 4.56 15.86 -89.62
CA ARG A 505 5.55 15.78 -90.71
C ARG A 505 4.80 15.77 -92.03
N HIS A 506 5.40 16.48 -92.97
CA HIS A 506 4.98 16.81 -94.31
C HIS A 506 4.63 15.62 -95.23
N GLN A 507 3.61 15.82 -96.07
CA GLN A 507 3.40 15.24 -97.42
C GLN A 507 4.59 15.61 -98.33
N GLU A 508 5.02 14.96 -99.42
CA GLU A 508 4.69 13.82 -100.32
C GLU A 508 5.89 13.81 -101.34
N PRO A 509 5.95 12.96 -102.39
CA PRO A 509 5.16 11.78 -102.74
C PRO A 509 5.91 10.44 -102.66
#